data_AF-A0A8I3A449-F1
#
_entry.id   AF-A0A8I3A449-F1
#
_cell.length_a   1.000
_cell.length_b   1.000
_cell.length_c   1.000
_cell.angle_alpha   90.00
_cell.angle_beta   90.00
_cell.angle_gamma   90.00
#
_symmetry.space_group_name_H-M   'P 1'
#
loop_
_entity.id
_entity.type
_entity.pdbx_description
1 polymer ?
#
loop_
_entity_poly.entity_id
_entity_poly.type
_entity_poly.pdbx_seq_one_letter_code
_entity_poly.pdbx_strand_id
1 'polypeptide(L)'
;LDTLTFPHVTLQHWRLYPERNVFQILIAITSGPRFALVFLQYFITRTSRSPLPLWIFFVGIVRTLACGGWVYITSNDDHDAHDVLMILYIVCNAPWMLGGIMNTPPNHVQVRKRRFVLLFFSCNSSLERRYSRKSLSSVAHIQSSFFALIIPLVYFFIQHKVHRIPGAYTRYAFFEWGLIFLDVLYDSISGADFKLCNLQIAIGVSLDSGIEHKNMYNQLHHLA
;
A
#
# COMPACT_ATOMS: atom_id res chain seq x y z
N LEU A 1 22.11 -41.16 45.26
CA LEU A 1 20.99 -40.26 45.64
C LEU A 1 21.17 -38.94 44.91
N ASP A 2 21.19 -38.93 43.58
CA ASP A 2 20.07 -39.16 42.65
C ASP A 2 19.00 -38.06 42.68
N THR A 3 18.72 -37.59 41.46
CA THR A 3 17.48 -36.94 40.98
C THR A 3 17.25 -35.46 41.29
N LEU A 4 17.74 -34.59 40.40
CA LEU A 4 16.88 -33.91 39.40
C LEU A 4 17.74 -33.06 38.46
N THR A 5 18.31 -33.74 37.47
CA THR A 5 18.76 -33.17 36.20
C THR A 5 17.56 -32.55 35.47
N PHE A 6 17.27 -31.28 35.72
CA PHE A 6 16.62 -30.46 34.70
C PHE A 6 17.68 -30.19 33.62
N PRO A 7 17.42 -30.48 32.33
CA PRO A 7 18.45 -30.35 31.32
C PRO A 7 18.71 -28.86 31.13
N HIS A 8 19.88 -28.39 31.58
CA HIS A 8 20.40 -27.05 31.24
C HIS A 8 20.55 -26.83 29.72
N VAL A 9 20.33 -27.88 28.92
CA VAL A 9 20.32 -27.88 27.46
C VAL A 9 19.08 -27.18 26.87
N THR A 10 17.93 -27.14 27.57
CA THR A 10 16.73 -26.44 27.05
C THR A 10 16.81 -24.92 27.19
N LEU A 11 17.53 -24.40 28.19
CA LEU A 11 17.74 -22.94 28.34
C LEU A 11 18.78 -22.38 27.35
N GLN A 12 19.66 -23.23 26.82
CA GLN A 12 20.65 -22.84 25.80
C GLN A 12 20.09 -22.98 24.38
N HIS A 13 19.21 -23.96 24.15
CA HIS A 13 18.48 -24.10 22.88
C HIS A 13 17.44 -22.97 22.67
N TRP A 14 16.96 -22.34 23.76
CA TRP A 14 16.04 -21.20 23.71
C TRP A 14 16.73 -19.81 23.71
N ARG A 15 18.07 -19.76 23.77
CA ARG A 15 18.86 -18.54 23.52
C ARG A 15 19.30 -18.40 22.05
N LEU A 16 18.99 -19.38 21.20
CA LEU A 16 19.47 -19.48 19.82
C LEU A 16 18.65 -18.72 18.78
N TYR A 17 17.67 -17.94 19.21
CA TYR A 17 17.01 -16.97 18.34
C TYR A 17 17.20 -15.60 19.00
N PRO A 18 18.02 -14.69 18.43
CA PRO A 18 17.93 -13.30 18.85
C PRO A 18 16.45 -12.94 18.71
N GLU A 19 15.87 -12.38 19.76
CA GLU A 19 14.48 -11.95 19.80
C GLU A 19 14.25 -10.90 18.71
N ARG A 20 14.10 -11.35 17.45
CA ARG A 20 13.79 -10.46 16.35
C ARG A 20 12.45 -9.88 16.67
N ASN A 21 12.41 -8.55 16.71
CA ASN A 21 11.20 -7.82 16.97
C ASN A 21 10.12 -8.31 15.99
N VAL A 22 8.96 -8.73 16.51
CA VAL A 22 7.86 -9.33 15.73
C VAL A 22 7.54 -8.50 14.48
N PHE A 23 7.72 -7.18 14.57
CA PHE A 23 7.57 -6.26 13.46
C PHE A 23 8.50 -6.52 12.26
N GLN A 24 9.75 -6.93 12.47
CA GLN A 24 10.66 -7.27 11.37
C GLN A 24 10.17 -8.49 10.57
N ILE A 25 9.58 -9.47 11.27
CA ILE A 25 9.01 -10.66 10.65
C ILE A 25 7.75 -10.29 9.85
N LEU A 26 6.88 -9.45 10.42
CA LEU A 26 5.68 -8.97 9.73
C LEU A 26 6.02 -8.17 8.46
N ILE A 27 7.05 -7.32 8.52
CA ILE A 27 7.51 -6.55 7.35
C ILE A 27 8.12 -7.46 6.28
N ALA A 28 8.90 -8.47 6.68
CA ALA A 28 9.44 -9.47 5.75
C ALA A 28 8.33 -10.28 5.05
N ILE A 29 7.26 -10.61 5.76
CA ILE A 29 6.12 -11.34 5.17
C ILE A 29 5.32 -10.42 4.23
N THR A 30 5.16 -9.15 4.58
CA THR A 30 4.42 -8.17 3.76
C THR A 30 5.21 -7.65 2.55
N SER A 31 6.54 -7.77 2.53
CA SER A 31 7.37 -7.34 1.40
C SER A 31 7.13 -8.16 0.12
N GLY A 32 6.84 -9.46 0.23
CA GLY A 32 6.54 -10.32 -0.92
C GLY A 32 5.32 -9.85 -1.73
N PRO A 33 4.14 -9.70 -1.10
CA PRO A 33 2.96 -9.13 -1.73
C PRO A 33 3.21 -7.73 -2.31
N ARG A 34 4.01 -6.89 -1.64
CA ARG A 34 4.37 -5.55 -2.14
C ARG A 34 5.13 -5.59 -3.45
N PHE A 35 6.18 -6.40 -3.54
CA PHE A 35 6.91 -6.56 -4.79
C PHE A 35 5.98 -7.06 -5.90
N ALA A 36 5.16 -8.08 -5.61
CA ALA A 36 4.20 -8.61 -6.57
C ALA A 36 3.24 -7.54 -7.09
N LEU A 37 2.75 -6.64 -6.22
CA LEU A 37 1.89 -5.52 -6.62
C LEU A 37 2.63 -4.52 -7.53
N VAL A 38 3.88 -4.17 -7.21
CA VAL A 38 4.70 -3.27 -8.02
C VAL A 38 4.93 -3.84 -9.42
N PHE A 39 5.28 -5.13 -9.51
CA PHE A 39 5.43 -5.82 -10.80
C PHE A 39 4.10 -5.89 -11.56
N LEU A 40 3.02 -6.29 -10.90
CA LEU A 40 1.71 -6.41 -11.52
C LEU A 40 1.22 -5.07 -12.09
N GLN A 41 1.38 -3.99 -11.32
CA GLN A 41 1.03 -2.66 -11.75
C GLN A 41 1.84 -2.22 -12.97
N TYR A 42 3.14 -2.50 -13.00
CA TYR A 42 3.98 -2.22 -14.17
C TYR A 42 3.52 -2.98 -15.41
N PHE A 43 3.27 -4.29 -15.31
CA PHE A 43 2.86 -5.09 -16.46
C PHE A 43 1.51 -4.67 -17.05
N ILE A 44 0.54 -4.33 -16.20
CA ILE A 44 -0.81 -3.90 -16.65
C ILE A 44 -0.77 -2.50 -17.28
N THR A 45 0.04 -1.60 -16.73
CA THR A 45 0.05 -0.18 -17.13
C THR A 45 1.11 0.15 -18.16
N ARG A 46 1.96 -0.82 -18.53
CA ARG A 46 2.98 -0.67 -19.57
C ARG A 46 2.32 -0.30 -20.90
N THR A 47 2.60 0.92 -21.34
CA THR A 47 2.22 1.42 -22.66
C THR A 47 3.45 2.03 -23.32
N SER A 48 3.61 1.87 -24.64
CA SER A 48 4.75 2.46 -25.37
C SER A 48 4.70 3.99 -25.46
N ARG A 49 3.60 4.62 -25.02
CA ARG A 49 3.35 6.05 -25.19
C ARG A 49 3.91 6.92 -24.06
N SER A 50 4.14 6.38 -22.86
CA SER A 50 4.58 7.19 -21.71
C SER A 50 5.59 6.48 -20.80
N PRO A 51 6.61 7.20 -20.30
CA PRO A 51 7.58 6.64 -19.34
C PRO A 51 7.05 6.60 -17.89
N LEU A 52 5.83 7.10 -17.63
CA LEU A 52 5.25 7.18 -16.29
C LEU A 52 5.15 5.83 -15.57
N PRO A 53 4.69 4.74 -16.21
CA PRO A 53 4.62 3.42 -15.56
C PRO A 53 5.99 2.90 -15.13
N LEU A 54 7.03 3.19 -15.92
CA LEU A 54 8.40 2.80 -15.61
C LEU A 54 8.94 3.59 -14.42
N TRP A 55 8.70 4.90 -14.38
CA TRP A 55 9.11 5.73 -13.24
C TRP A 55 8.43 5.29 -11.93
N ILE A 56 7.12 5.02 -11.97
CA ILE A 56 6.36 4.54 -10.82
C ILE A 56 6.84 3.15 -10.36
N PHE A 57 7.23 2.28 -11.29
CA PHE A 57 7.83 0.99 -10.98
C PHE A 57 9.14 1.14 -10.19
N PHE A 58 10.06 2.00 -10.65
CA PHE A 58 11.31 2.26 -9.92
C PHE A 58 11.05 2.86 -8.54
N VAL A 59 10.14 3.84 -8.44
CA VAL A 59 9.71 4.41 -7.16
C VAL A 59 9.16 3.32 -6.22
N GLY A 60 8.35 2.39 -6.73
CA GLY A 60 7.80 1.28 -5.95
C GLY A 60 8.86 0.31 -5.41
N ILE A 61 9.90 0.03 -6.19
CA ILE A 61 11.04 -0.79 -5.75
C ILE A 61 11.81 -0.06 -4.64
N VAL A 62 12.20 1.20 -4.88
CA VAL A 62 12.95 2.00 -3.90
C VAL A 62 12.16 2.12 -2.60
N ARG A 63 10.85 2.36 -2.69
CA ARG A 63 9.95 2.38 -1.53
C ARG A 63 10.01 1.06 -0.73
N THR A 64 9.90 -0.08 -1.41
CA THR A 64 9.87 -1.38 -0.74
C THR A 64 11.20 -1.69 -0.06
N LEU A 65 12.32 -1.34 -0.70
CA LEU A 65 13.66 -1.47 -0.12
C LEU A 65 13.87 -0.53 1.05
N ALA A 66 13.47 0.74 0.95
CA ALA A 66 13.54 1.70 2.05
C ALA A 66 12.71 1.25 3.26
N CYS A 67 11.53 0.66 3.02
CA CYS A 67 10.67 0.12 4.06
C CYS A 67 11.25 -1.12 4.76
N GLY A 68 12.04 -1.93 4.08
CA GLY A 68 12.85 -2.97 4.73
C GLY A 68 14.02 -2.35 5.49
N GLY A 69 14.77 -1.46 4.82
CA GLY A 69 15.99 -0.84 5.31
C GLY A 69 15.84 -0.19 6.67
N TRP A 70 14.87 0.70 6.86
CA TRP A 70 14.66 1.37 8.15
C TRP A 70 14.10 0.45 9.27
N VAL A 71 13.45 -0.67 8.94
CA VAL A 71 12.93 -1.61 9.95
C VAL A 71 14.04 -2.58 10.41
N TYR A 72 14.99 -2.87 9.51
CA TYR A 72 16.15 -3.71 9.80
C TYR A 72 17.30 -2.91 10.44
N ILE A 73 17.54 -1.68 9.98
CA ILE A 73 18.47 -0.74 10.61
C ILE A 73 17.71 -0.03 11.71
N THR A 74 17.74 -0.60 12.92
CA THR A 74 16.98 -0.06 14.03
C THR A 74 17.58 1.25 14.51
N SER A 75 16.77 2.12 15.10
CA SER A 75 17.23 3.41 15.65
C SER A 75 18.38 3.25 16.65
N ASN A 76 18.40 2.15 17.41
CA ASN A 76 19.45 1.82 18.36
C ASN A 76 20.82 1.50 17.72
N ASP A 77 20.85 1.05 16.47
CA ASP A 77 22.08 0.68 15.75
C ASP A 77 22.68 1.90 15.05
N ASP A 78 21.88 2.58 14.22
CA ASP A 78 22.28 3.81 13.53
C ASP A 78 21.07 4.73 13.33
N HIS A 79 21.03 5.79 14.15
CA HIS A 79 19.94 6.76 14.15
C HIS A 79 19.88 7.57 12.85
N ASP A 80 21.01 7.83 12.20
CA ASP A 80 21.07 8.69 11.02
C ASP A 80 20.66 7.90 9.79
N ALA A 81 21.15 6.67 9.64
CA ALA A 81 20.75 5.77 8.56
C ALA A 81 19.25 5.44 8.63
N HIS A 82 18.73 5.18 9.84
CA HIS A 82 17.31 4.93 10.08
C HIS A 82 16.43 6.10 9.57
N ASP A 83 16.76 7.33 9.96
CA ASP A 83 15.98 8.51 9.58
C ASP A 83 16.03 8.79 8.07
N VAL A 84 17.20 8.62 7.45
CA VAL A 84 17.36 8.80 6.00
C VAL A 84 16.50 7.78 5.25
N LEU A 85 16.49 6.52 5.67
CA LEU A 85 15.68 5.47 5.05
C LEU A 85 14.18 5.68 5.29
N MET A 86 13.79 6.18 6.47
CA MET A 86 12.41 6.60 6.74
C MET A 86 11.97 7.73 5.80
N ILE A 87 12.74 8.82 5.74
CA ILE A 87 12.39 9.99 4.92
C ILE A 87 12.31 9.57 3.46
N LEU A 88 13.27 8.77 2.99
CA LEU A 88 13.25 8.18 1.65
C LEU A 88 11.97 7.37 1.42
N TYR A 89 11.56 6.54 2.37
CA TYR A 89 10.31 5.78 2.29
C TYR A 89 9.08 6.71 2.17
N ILE A 90 8.96 7.74 3.01
CA ILE A 90 7.83 8.69 2.98
C ILE A 90 7.80 9.46 1.65
N VAL A 91 8.97 9.95 1.20
CA VAL A 91 9.12 10.70 -0.05
C VAL A 91 8.82 9.82 -1.26
N CYS A 92 9.17 8.54 -1.25
CA CYS A 92 8.81 7.59 -2.31
C CYS A 92 7.34 7.13 -2.23
N ASN A 93 6.71 7.20 -1.06
CA ASN A 93 5.32 6.79 -0.89
C ASN A 93 4.32 7.76 -1.53
N ALA A 94 4.57 9.07 -1.41
CA ALA A 94 3.75 10.09 -2.07
C ALA A 94 3.62 9.89 -3.60
N PRO A 95 4.71 9.75 -4.39
CA PRO A 95 4.63 9.50 -5.81
C PRO A 95 4.08 8.12 -6.16
N TRP A 96 4.24 7.11 -5.31
CA TRP A 96 3.58 5.81 -5.50
C TRP A 96 2.05 5.96 -5.46
N MET A 97 1.53 6.62 -4.41
CA MET A 97 0.09 6.87 -4.25
C MET A 97 -0.50 7.76 -5.35
N LEU A 98 0.22 8.80 -5.76
CA LEU A 98 -0.18 9.66 -6.88
C LEU A 98 -0.09 8.94 -8.23
N GLY A 99 0.93 8.11 -8.42
CA GLY A 99 1.13 7.29 -9.62
C GLY A 99 0.00 6.29 -9.85
N GLY A 100 -0.54 5.69 -8.78
CA GLY A 100 -1.73 4.84 -8.85
C GLY A 100 -2.98 5.57 -9.38
N ILE A 101 -3.12 6.87 -9.07
CA ILE A 101 -4.21 7.70 -9.61
C ILE A 101 -3.96 8.04 -11.08
N MET A 102 -2.72 8.38 -11.43
CA MET A 102 -2.34 8.76 -12.79
C MET A 102 -2.46 7.62 -13.79
N ASN A 103 -2.09 6.39 -13.38
CA ASN A 103 -2.15 5.20 -14.22
C ASN A 103 -3.55 4.58 -14.32
N THR A 104 -4.57 5.20 -13.71
CA THR A 104 -5.97 4.75 -13.87
C THR A 104 -6.45 5.02 -15.31
N PRO A 105 -6.88 4.00 -16.09
CA PRO A 105 -7.11 4.12 -17.53
C PRO A 105 -8.22 5.13 -17.90
N PRO A 106 -8.10 5.81 -19.07
CA PRO A 106 -8.98 6.91 -19.47
C PRO A 106 -10.40 6.49 -19.86
N ASN A 107 -10.72 5.20 -20.01
CA ASN A 107 -12.10 4.77 -20.22
C ASN A 107 -13.02 5.07 -19.00
N HIS A 108 -12.43 5.58 -17.91
CA HIS A 108 -13.09 6.10 -16.72
C HIS A 108 -12.52 7.49 -16.33
N VAL A 109 -12.43 8.47 -17.27
CA VAL A 109 -11.93 9.84 -17.00
C VAL A 109 -12.59 10.49 -15.77
N GLN A 110 -13.87 10.18 -15.52
CA GLN A 110 -14.61 10.65 -14.35
C GLN A 110 -14.05 10.11 -13.03
N VAL A 111 -13.53 8.87 -13.00
CA VAL A 111 -12.89 8.25 -11.82
C VAL A 111 -11.54 8.89 -11.53
N ARG A 112 -10.76 9.26 -12.56
CA ARG A 112 -9.47 9.95 -12.41
C ARG A 112 -9.63 11.36 -11.83
N LYS A 113 -10.59 12.15 -12.34
CA LYS A 113 -10.95 13.46 -11.76
C LYS A 113 -11.50 13.32 -10.33
N ARG A 114 -12.30 12.27 -10.05
CA ARG A 114 -12.84 11.99 -8.70
C ARG A 114 -11.77 11.56 -7.68
N ARG A 115 -10.79 10.71 -8.04
CA ARG A 115 -9.67 10.36 -7.14
C ARG A 115 -8.85 11.59 -6.73
N PHE A 116 -8.60 12.49 -7.69
CA PHE A 116 -7.87 13.73 -7.41
C PHE A 116 -8.69 14.74 -6.58
N VAL A 117 -10.00 14.86 -6.84
CA VAL A 117 -10.89 15.74 -6.07
C VAL A 117 -11.14 15.20 -4.66
N LEU A 118 -11.32 13.89 -4.47
CA LEU A 118 -11.53 13.28 -3.16
C LEU A 118 -10.30 13.37 -2.24
N LEU A 119 -9.09 13.51 -2.80
CA LEU A 119 -7.90 13.84 -2.01
C LEU A 119 -8.03 15.19 -1.30
N PHE A 120 -8.76 16.15 -1.90
CA PHE A 120 -8.87 17.55 -1.44
C PHE A 120 -10.25 17.91 -0.87
N PHE A 121 -11.32 17.25 -1.29
CA PHE A 121 -12.70 17.60 -0.95
C PHE A 121 -13.51 16.34 -0.67
N SER A 122 -13.70 16.04 0.62
CA SER A 122 -14.59 14.99 1.09
C SER A 122 -16.05 15.44 0.94
N CYS A 123 -16.55 15.59 -0.28
CA CYS A 123 -17.96 15.95 -0.52
C CYS A 123 -18.74 14.77 -1.09
N ASN A 124 -19.82 14.44 -0.37
CA ASN A 124 -20.70 13.32 -0.60
C ASN A 124 -21.70 13.68 -1.71
N SER A 125 -21.51 13.16 -2.93
CA SER A 125 -22.47 13.33 -4.03
C SER A 125 -23.20 12.02 -4.34
N SER A 126 -24.51 12.01 -4.04
CA SER A 126 -25.41 10.85 -3.91
C SER A 126 -25.92 10.17 -5.19
N LEU A 127 -25.40 10.40 -6.39
CA LEU A 127 -25.95 9.73 -7.60
C LEU A 127 -24.88 9.02 -8.43
N GLU A 128 -25.20 7.80 -8.89
CA GLU A 128 -24.51 6.94 -9.87
C GLU A 128 -23.51 5.81 -9.42
N ARG A 129 -24.04 4.58 -9.51
CA ARG A 129 -23.44 3.21 -9.60
C ARG A 129 -22.71 2.60 -8.37
N ARG A 130 -23.38 1.58 -7.78
CA ARG A 130 -23.14 0.98 -6.44
C ARG A 130 -21.97 0.00 -6.29
N TYR A 131 -21.18 -0.32 -7.31
CA TYR A 131 -20.10 -1.32 -7.18
C TYR A 131 -18.68 -0.70 -7.08
N SER A 132 -18.39 0.35 -7.85
CA SER A 132 -17.08 1.02 -7.88
C SER A 132 -16.90 2.18 -6.88
N ARG A 133 -17.79 2.29 -5.87
CA ARG A 133 -17.85 3.43 -4.93
C ARG A 133 -17.21 3.14 -3.56
N LYS A 134 -17.21 1.88 -3.11
CA LYS A 134 -16.64 1.51 -1.79
C LYS A 134 -15.11 1.52 -1.80
N SER A 135 -14.49 0.78 -2.73
CA SER A 135 -13.02 0.71 -2.83
C SER A 135 -12.39 2.08 -3.11
N LEU A 136 -13.00 2.86 -4.02
CA LEU A 136 -12.49 4.18 -4.42
C LEU A 136 -12.51 5.23 -3.29
N SER A 137 -13.58 5.29 -2.51
CA SER A 137 -13.69 6.22 -1.37
C SER A 137 -12.74 5.81 -0.26
N SER A 138 -12.63 4.51 0.03
CA SER A 138 -11.69 3.97 1.01
C SER A 138 -10.24 4.33 0.67
N VAL A 139 -9.83 4.18 -0.60
CA VAL A 139 -8.48 4.55 -1.05
C VAL A 139 -8.21 6.05 -0.84
N ALA A 140 -9.15 6.92 -1.21
CA ALA A 140 -8.98 8.37 -1.05
C ALA A 140 -8.87 8.78 0.42
N HIS A 141 -9.73 8.22 1.31
CA HIS A 141 -9.64 8.50 2.75
C HIS A 141 -8.30 8.04 3.35
N ILE A 142 -7.77 6.90 2.91
CA ILE A 142 -6.47 6.40 3.39
C ILE A 142 -5.33 7.31 2.92
N GLN A 143 -5.35 7.74 1.65
CA GLN A 143 -4.36 8.66 1.13
C GLN A 143 -4.40 10.00 1.87
N SER A 144 -5.59 10.61 2.02
CA SER A 144 -5.74 11.85 2.79
C SER A 144 -5.28 11.69 4.25
N SER A 145 -5.59 10.56 4.88
CA SER A 145 -5.12 10.25 6.24
C SER A 145 -3.61 10.10 6.32
N PHE A 146 -2.99 9.47 5.32
CA PHE A 146 -1.53 9.32 5.22
C PHE A 146 -0.86 10.70 5.19
N PHE A 147 -1.30 11.59 4.29
CA PHE A 147 -0.75 12.95 4.21
C PHE A 147 -1.03 13.78 5.46
N ALA A 148 -2.20 13.61 6.09
CA ALA A 148 -2.52 14.28 7.34
C ALA A 148 -1.62 13.82 8.50
N LEU A 149 -1.24 12.54 8.57
CA LEU A 149 -0.35 11.99 9.59
C LEU A 149 1.14 12.38 9.40
N ILE A 150 1.55 12.80 8.21
CA ILE A 150 2.91 13.33 7.99
C ILE A 150 3.13 14.59 8.84
N ILE A 151 2.13 15.46 8.96
CA ILE A 151 2.25 16.74 9.69
C ILE A 151 2.64 16.54 11.16
N PRO A 152 1.88 15.78 11.99
CA PRO A 152 2.27 15.51 13.36
C PRO A 152 3.56 14.68 13.45
N LEU A 153 3.84 13.78 12.50
CA LEU A 153 5.10 13.02 12.50
C LEU A 153 6.31 13.95 12.39
N VAL A 154 6.32 14.89 11.44
CA VAL A 154 7.42 15.85 11.27
C VAL A 154 7.56 16.74 12.51
N TYR A 155 6.44 17.18 13.09
CA TYR A 155 6.45 17.97 14.33
C TYR A 155 7.10 17.21 15.49
N PHE A 156 6.68 15.97 15.75
CA PHE A 156 7.25 15.16 16.84
C PHE A 156 8.67 14.69 16.54
N PHE A 157 9.04 14.51 15.27
CA PHE A 157 10.41 14.23 14.86
C PHE A 157 11.36 15.36 15.27
N ILE A 158 11.00 16.62 14.97
CA ILE A 158 11.79 17.80 15.37
C ILE A 158 11.85 17.91 16.90
N GLN A 159 10.73 17.71 17.60
CA GLN A 159 10.72 17.73 19.07
C GLN A 159 11.59 16.66 19.70
N HIS A 160 11.65 15.47 19.10
CA HIS A 160 12.49 14.38 19.56
C HIS A 160 13.98 14.65 19.29
N LYS A 161 14.34 15.05 18.07
CA LYS A 161 15.74 15.21 17.64
C LYS A 161 16.39 16.49 18.16
N VAL A 162 15.69 17.61 18.06
CA VAL A 162 16.24 18.93 18.42
C VAL A 162 15.98 19.24 19.89
N HIS A 163 14.72 19.15 20.32
CA HIS A 163 14.32 19.62 21.66
C HIS A 163 14.45 18.56 22.77
N ARG A 164 14.72 17.29 22.42
CA ARG A 164 14.92 16.15 23.33
C ARG A 164 13.94 16.09 24.52
N ILE A 165 12.67 16.37 24.24
CA ILE A 165 11.62 16.38 25.27
C ILE A 165 11.28 14.92 25.67
N PRO A 166 11.26 14.58 26.97
CA PRO A 166 10.87 13.24 27.42
C PRO A 166 9.44 12.91 26.96
N GLY A 167 9.24 11.72 26.41
CA GLY A 167 7.97 11.27 25.85
C GLY A 167 7.65 11.76 24.42
N ALA A 168 8.52 12.54 23.79
CA ALA A 168 8.42 12.82 22.35
C ALA A 168 8.69 11.56 21.50
N TYR A 169 9.64 10.72 21.93
CA TYR A 169 10.00 9.47 21.25
C TYR A 169 8.81 8.51 21.11
N THR A 170 8.09 8.26 22.19
CA THR A 170 6.94 7.34 22.19
C THR A 170 5.84 7.83 21.26
N ARG A 171 5.54 9.14 21.27
CA ARG A 171 4.56 9.74 20.36
C ARG A 171 4.99 9.65 18.90
N TYR A 172 6.25 9.97 18.62
CA TYR A 172 6.85 9.81 17.30
C TYR A 172 6.72 8.37 16.79
N ALA A 173 7.08 7.36 17.59
CA ALA A 173 6.97 5.96 17.23
C ALA A 173 5.51 5.55 16.91
N PHE A 174 4.52 6.04 17.65
CA PHE A 174 3.10 5.76 17.34
C PHE A 174 2.70 6.25 15.94
N PHE A 175 3.11 7.45 15.54
CA PHE A 175 2.82 7.98 14.20
C PHE A 175 3.60 7.24 13.11
N GLU A 176 4.84 6.87 13.40
CA GLU A 176 5.71 6.10 12.52
C GLU A 176 5.08 4.74 12.15
N TRP A 177 4.67 3.96 13.15
CA TRP A 177 3.96 2.70 12.93
C TRP A 177 2.57 2.89 12.31
N GLY A 178 1.89 4.00 12.64
CA GLY A 178 0.61 4.37 12.02
C GLY A 178 0.72 4.62 10.51
N LEU A 179 1.77 5.30 10.05
CA LEU A 179 2.05 5.54 8.63
C LEU A 179 2.34 4.23 7.88
N ILE A 180 3.06 3.29 8.50
CA ILE A 180 3.26 1.94 7.94
C ILE A 180 1.92 1.23 7.78
N PHE A 181 1.10 1.25 8.83
CA PHE A 181 -0.19 0.57 8.81
C PHE A 181 -1.09 1.11 7.70
N LEU A 182 -1.18 2.44 7.54
CA LEU A 182 -1.94 3.05 6.45
C LEU A 182 -1.40 2.69 5.06
N ASP A 183 -0.08 2.62 4.89
CA ASP A 183 0.51 2.23 3.60
C ASP A 183 0.24 0.76 3.26
N VAL A 184 0.38 -0.15 4.23
CA VAL A 184 0.02 -1.57 4.04
C VAL A 184 -1.46 -1.71 3.73
N LEU A 185 -2.33 -0.93 4.38
CA LEU A 185 -3.75 -0.91 4.09
C LEU A 185 -4.02 -0.41 2.66
N TYR A 186 -3.33 0.65 2.21
CA TYR A 186 -3.41 1.14 0.84
C TYR A 186 -2.99 0.09 -0.19
N ASP A 187 -1.86 -0.59 0.04
CA ASP A 187 -1.38 -1.67 -0.83
C ASP A 187 -2.39 -2.83 -0.88
N SER A 188 -3.02 -3.18 0.25
CA SER A 188 -4.01 -4.25 0.33
C SER A 188 -5.25 -3.97 -0.53
N ILE A 189 -5.75 -2.73 -0.51
CA ILE A 189 -6.91 -2.31 -1.29
C ILE A 189 -6.55 -2.21 -2.77
N SER A 190 -5.36 -1.69 -3.08
CA SER A 190 -4.85 -1.65 -4.45
C SER A 190 -4.74 -3.06 -5.04
N GLY A 191 -4.26 -4.03 -4.26
CA GLY A 191 -4.22 -5.43 -4.66
C GLY A 191 -5.59 -6.06 -4.88
N ALA A 192 -6.58 -5.72 -4.06
CA ALA A 192 -7.95 -6.16 -4.25
C ALA A 192 -8.55 -5.58 -5.55
N ASP A 193 -8.32 -4.29 -5.82
CA ASP A 193 -8.74 -3.63 -7.07
C ASP A 193 -8.15 -4.33 -8.31
N PHE A 194 -6.85 -4.67 -8.30
CA PHE A 194 -6.23 -5.37 -9.43
C PHE A 194 -6.81 -6.77 -9.66
N LYS A 195 -7.11 -7.53 -8.60
CA LYS A 195 -7.75 -8.85 -8.72
C LYS A 195 -9.13 -8.76 -9.35
N LEU A 196 -9.93 -7.75 -8.97
CA LEU A 196 -11.25 -7.50 -9.54
C LEU A 196 -11.17 -7.16 -11.03
N CYS A 197 -10.21 -6.31 -11.43
CA CYS A 197 -10.02 -5.96 -12.83
C CYS A 197 -9.56 -7.14 -13.70
N ASN A 198 -8.67 -7.99 -13.19
CA ASN A 198 -8.22 -9.19 -13.93
C ASN A 198 -9.36 -10.20 -14.09
N LEU A 199 -10.14 -10.44 -13.02
CA LEU A 199 -11.32 -11.29 -13.09
C LEU A 199 -12.37 -10.76 -14.09
N GLN A 200 -12.54 -9.44 -14.18
CA GLN A 200 -13.39 -8.82 -15.20
C GLN A 200 -12.86 -9.00 -16.62
N ILE A 201 -11.55 -9.04 -16.86
CA ILE A 201 -11.00 -9.29 -18.19
C ILE A 201 -11.23 -10.75 -18.60
N ALA A 202 -11.03 -11.70 -17.67
CA ALA A 202 -11.29 -13.12 -17.90
C ALA A 202 -12.77 -13.43 -18.20
N ILE A 203 -13.69 -12.79 -17.46
CA ILE A 203 -15.14 -12.96 -17.65
C ILE A 203 -15.69 -12.05 -18.75
N GLY A 204 -15.06 -10.89 -19.01
CA GLY A 204 -15.47 -9.92 -20.03
C GLY A 204 -15.33 -10.46 -21.46
N VAL A 205 -14.32 -11.30 -21.70
CA VAL A 205 -14.21 -12.12 -22.92
C VAL A 205 -15.40 -13.09 -23.08
N SER A 206 -16.10 -13.42 -21.99
CA SER A 206 -17.28 -14.29 -21.99
C SER A 206 -18.64 -13.56 -21.81
N LEU A 207 -18.65 -12.27 -21.43
CA LEU A 207 -19.88 -11.48 -21.25
C LEU A 207 -20.29 -10.73 -22.52
N ASP A 208 -19.34 -10.32 -23.36
CA ASP A 208 -19.63 -9.65 -24.63
C ASP A 208 -20.38 -10.59 -25.59
N SER A 209 -19.98 -11.87 -25.63
CA SER A 209 -20.66 -12.91 -26.41
C SER A 209 -22.06 -13.22 -25.90
N GLY A 210 -22.32 -13.11 -24.59
CA GLY A 210 -23.64 -13.36 -24.01
C GLY A 210 -24.66 -12.24 -24.24
N ILE A 211 -24.20 -10.99 -24.31
CA ILE A 211 -25.06 -9.82 -24.56
C ILE A 211 -25.40 -9.71 -26.05
N GLU A 212 -24.45 -9.97 -26.96
CA GLU A 212 -24.75 -10.07 -28.38
C GLU A 212 -25.76 -11.18 -28.68
N HIS A 213 -25.58 -12.36 -28.08
CA HIS A 213 -26.48 -13.48 -28.32
C HIS A 213 -27.92 -13.20 -27.85
N LYS A 214 -28.08 -12.45 -26.74
CA LYS A 214 -29.39 -12.06 -26.21
C LYS A 214 -30.06 -10.97 -27.06
N ASN A 215 -29.28 -10.03 -27.59
CA ASN A 215 -29.79 -8.99 -28.49
C ASN A 215 -30.19 -9.57 -29.85
N MET A 216 -29.41 -10.52 -30.40
CA MET A 216 -29.74 -11.23 -31.63
C MET A 216 -31.03 -12.06 -31.48
N TYR A 217 -31.21 -12.75 -30.36
CA TYR A 217 -32.43 -13.52 -30.08
C TYR A 217 -33.67 -12.62 -29.97
N ASN A 218 -33.54 -11.47 -29.31
CA ASN A 218 -34.63 -10.49 -29.22
C ASN A 218 -34.95 -9.82 -30.56
N GLN A 219 -33.96 -9.60 -31.44
CA GLN A 219 -34.21 -9.13 -32.80
C GLN A 219 -34.90 -10.18 -33.67
N LEU A 220 -34.50 -11.45 -33.57
CA LEU A 220 -35.16 -12.55 -34.28
C LEU A 220 -36.62 -12.73 -33.84
N HIS A 221 -36.91 -12.61 -32.55
CA HIS A 221 -38.28 -12.65 -32.03
C HIS A 221 -39.16 -11.46 -32.44
N HIS A 222 -38.57 -10.34 -32.83
CA HIS A 222 -39.30 -9.18 -33.34
C HIS A 222 -39.54 -9.23 -34.85
N LEU A 223 -38.87 -10.14 -35.58
CA LEU A 223 -38.97 -10.30 -37.03
C LEU A 223 -39.80 -11.51 -37.46
N ALA A 224 -40.15 -12.41 -36.54
CA ALA A 224 -41.05 -13.55 -36.72
C ALA A 224 -42.48 -13.23 -36.25
#